data_AF-A0A9P0ALC5-F1
#
_entry.id   AF-A0A9P0ALC5-F1
#
_cell.length_a   1.000
_cell.length_b   1.000
_cell.length_c   1.000
_cell.angle_alpha   90.00
_cell.angle_beta   90.00
_cell.angle_gamma   90.00
#
_symmetry.space_group_name_H-M   'P 1'
#
loop_
_entity.id
_entity.type
_entity.pdbx_description
1 polymer ?
#
loop_
_entity_poly.entity_id
_entity_poly.type
_entity_poly.pdbx_seq_one_letter_code
_entity_poly.pdbx_strand_id
1 'polypeptide(L)'
;MATAGQTSKASDVTEANEEIAKIQELTSLTLSIQKLKESLKILTRICSRVTNKDDLKNDINVHEALADVLDVLKHMLMVYPVLQSTEILLKAQNLVNLAQGCTVSGKRKDIQESIDELAIAFSIRVSEYVLGTSGEIDFEFTPSINVKKTDRQVSNTSSTSDALTTFGVPLDQHLKATGATIPHIVTKCIQEIDERGILIKGIYRVSGVKSKVEKLCQEFETYGCSVNLSDVHPNVIANVLKLYLRQLPQPLFTFQLYPELIKLAKNWPCTPTKDQSKHCIEELRSLLNKLPKCHYATVRFIMQHLKRVADQNEVNNMSPGNLGIVFGPTVLRLKDTRSCLNSLLDTVHQSRIVELVITHASVLFTNLRKASNS
;
A
#
# COMPACT_ATOMS: atom_id res chain seq x y z
N MET A 1 -32.21 21.99 -37.16
CA MET A 1 -31.89 21.58 -35.78
C MET A 1 -31.90 20.05 -35.71
N ALA A 2 -30.78 19.36 -35.99
CA ALA A 2 -30.60 17.93 -35.69
C ALA A 2 -29.17 17.47 -36.05
N THR A 3 -28.12 18.02 -35.42
CA THR A 3 -26.74 17.51 -35.64
C THR A 3 -25.80 17.65 -34.43
N ALA A 4 -26.28 18.08 -33.25
CA ALA A 4 -25.44 18.27 -32.06
C ALA A 4 -25.46 17.09 -31.06
N GLY A 5 -26.23 16.03 -31.32
CA GLY A 5 -26.47 14.93 -30.35
C GLY A 5 -25.67 13.64 -30.56
N GLN A 6 -24.83 13.54 -31.60
CA GLN A 6 -24.13 12.29 -31.94
C GLN A 6 -22.64 12.27 -31.54
N THR A 7 -22.01 13.43 -31.30
CA THR A 7 -20.58 13.50 -30.96
C THR A 7 -20.29 13.19 -29.49
N SER A 8 -21.20 13.48 -28.57
CA SER A 8 -21.03 13.20 -27.12
C SER A 8 -21.17 11.72 -26.75
N LYS A 9 -21.94 10.93 -27.50
CA LYS A 9 -22.06 9.48 -27.27
C LYS A 9 -20.86 8.70 -27.77
N ALA A 10 -20.13 9.23 -28.75
CA ALA A 10 -18.95 8.57 -29.29
C ALA A 10 -17.75 8.70 -28.34
N SER A 11 -17.55 9.86 -27.70
CA SER A 11 -16.47 10.10 -26.73
C SER A 11 -16.60 9.23 -25.47
N ASP A 12 -17.81 9.14 -24.90
CA ASP A 12 -18.08 8.31 -23.71
C ASP A 12 -17.86 6.81 -23.98
N VAL A 13 -18.17 6.34 -25.21
CA VAL A 13 -17.96 4.95 -25.60
C VAL A 13 -16.48 4.64 -25.82
N THR A 14 -15.68 5.57 -26.37
CA THR A 14 -14.22 5.40 -26.45
C THR A 14 -13.54 5.39 -25.09
N GLU A 15 -13.95 6.25 -24.16
CA GLU A 15 -13.37 6.32 -22.82
C GLU A 15 -13.74 5.06 -21.99
N ALA A 16 -14.98 4.60 -22.09
CA ALA A 16 -15.41 3.32 -21.50
C ALA A 16 -14.69 2.11 -22.13
N ASN A 17 -14.45 2.12 -23.44
CA ASN A 17 -13.71 1.04 -24.11
C ASN A 17 -12.21 1.04 -23.73
N GLU A 18 -11.60 2.21 -23.53
CA GLU A 18 -10.23 2.33 -22.99
C GLU A 18 -10.14 1.83 -21.55
N GLU A 19 -11.13 2.16 -20.70
CA GLU A 19 -11.19 1.62 -19.34
C GLU A 19 -11.38 0.10 -19.33
N ILE A 20 -12.25 -0.44 -20.19
CA ILE A 20 -12.44 -1.90 -20.33
C ILE A 20 -11.15 -2.58 -20.82
N ALA A 21 -10.44 -1.98 -21.77
CA ALA A 21 -9.17 -2.51 -22.26
C ALA A 21 -8.10 -2.52 -21.16
N LYS A 22 -7.99 -1.44 -20.38
CA LYS A 22 -7.08 -1.36 -19.21
C LYS A 22 -7.44 -2.40 -18.13
N ILE A 23 -8.73 -2.61 -17.86
CA ILE A 23 -9.20 -3.63 -16.90
C ILE A 23 -8.87 -5.04 -17.40
N GLN A 24 -9.05 -5.33 -18.69
CA GLN A 24 -8.70 -6.62 -19.30
C GLN A 24 -7.19 -6.88 -19.25
N GLU A 25 -6.39 -5.84 -19.51
CA GLU A 25 -4.94 -5.90 -19.43
C GLU A 25 -4.47 -6.14 -17.98
N LEU A 26 -4.99 -5.39 -17.01
CA LEU A 26 -4.70 -5.60 -15.59
C LEU A 26 -5.12 -6.99 -15.09
N THR A 27 -6.23 -7.53 -15.61
CA THR A 27 -6.70 -8.88 -15.29
C THR A 27 -5.75 -9.94 -15.86
N SER A 28 -5.31 -9.78 -17.10
CA SER A 28 -4.32 -10.65 -17.76
C SER A 28 -2.97 -10.63 -17.03
N LEU A 29 -2.53 -9.44 -16.62
CA LEU A 29 -1.32 -9.25 -15.83
C LEU A 29 -1.44 -9.93 -14.46
N THR A 30 -2.57 -9.76 -13.78
CA THR A 30 -2.85 -10.41 -12.49
C THR A 30 -2.80 -11.94 -12.60
N LEU A 31 -3.38 -12.52 -13.65
CA LEU A 31 -3.33 -13.95 -13.91
C LEU A 31 -1.89 -14.45 -14.15
N SER A 32 -1.10 -13.66 -14.87
CA SER A 32 0.29 -13.99 -15.19
C SER A 32 1.18 -13.93 -13.95
N ILE A 33 0.98 -12.92 -13.09
CA ILE A 33 1.63 -12.82 -11.76
C ILE A 33 1.27 -14.03 -10.88
N GLN A 34 0.01 -14.47 -10.91
CA GLN A 34 -0.43 -15.64 -10.14
C GLN A 34 0.23 -16.93 -10.64
N LYS A 35 0.40 -17.09 -11.96
CA LYS A 35 1.15 -18.22 -12.54
C LYS A 35 2.62 -18.19 -12.09
N LEU A 36 3.29 -17.04 -12.21
CA LEU A 36 4.68 -16.89 -11.79
C LEU A 36 4.86 -17.22 -10.30
N LYS A 37 3.94 -16.74 -9.46
CA LYS A 37 3.91 -17.05 -8.03
C LYS A 37 3.79 -18.55 -7.76
N GLU A 38 2.90 -19.25 -8.46
CA GLU A 38 2.73 -20.69 -8.24
C GLU A 38 3.97 -21.46 -8.72
N SER A 39 4.57 -21.08 -9.85
CA SER A 39 5.83 -21.67 -10.34
C SER A 39 6.99 -21.45 -9.34
N LEU A 40 7.16 -20.24 -8.80
CA LEU A 40 8.19 -19.96 -7.78
C LEU A 40 7.93 -20.75 -6.49
N LYS A 41 6.67 -20.91 -6.09
CA LYS A 41 6.30 -21.70 -4.90
C LYS A 41 6.57 -23.19 -5.10
N ILE A 42 6.32 -23.72 -6.30
CA ILE A 42 6.66 -25.10 -6.67
C ILE A 42 8.18 -25.28 -6.60
N LEU A 43 8.96 -24.35 -7.17
CA LEU A 43 10.42 -24.36 -7.12
C LEU A 43 10.94 -24.35 -5.66
N THR A 44 10.47 -23.43 -4.82
CA THR A 44 10.79 -23.39 -3.38
C THR A 44 10.42 -24.71 -2.66
N ARG A 45 9.30 -25.33 -3.01
CA ARG A 45 8.87 -26.61 -2.41
C ARG A 45 9.75 -27.78 -2.82
N ILE A 46 10.23 -27.78 -4.06
CA ILE A 46 11.15 -28.82 -4.56
C ILE A 46 12.53 -28.62 -3.92
N CYS A 47 13.05 -27.40 -3.90
CA CYS A 47 14.34 -27.08 -3.26
C CYS A 47 14.37 -27.38 -1.75
N SER A 48 13.23 -27.30 -1.06
CA SER A 48 13.11 -27.63 0.37
C SER A 48 12.95 -29.14 0.66
N ARG A 49 12.63 -29.97 -0.34
CA ARG A 49 12.39 -31.43 -0.18
C ARG A 49 13.58 -32.31 -0.56
N VAL A 50 14.63 -31.75 -1.16
CA VAL A 50 15.85 -32.48 -1.51
C VAL A 50 16.51 -33.01 -0.23
N THR A 51 16.42 -34.32 -0.02
CA THR A 51 17.14 -35.06 1.02
C THR A 51 18.11 -36.03 0.34
N ASN A 52 19.28 -36.24 0.96
CA ASN A 52 20.52 -36.89 0.47
C ASN A 52 20.43 -38.29 -0.19
N LYS A 53 19.27 -38.79 -0.65
CA LYS A 53 19.12 -40.16 -1.15
C LYS A 53 18.79 -40.31 -2.64
N ASP A 54 18.44 -39.24 -3.38
CA ASP A 54 18.11 -39.31 -4.81
C ASP A 54 18.59 -38.08 -5.60
N ASP A 55 19.90 -37.86 -5.71
CA ASP A 55 20.47 -36.62 -6.28
C ASP A 55 20.04 -36.39 -7.76
N LEU A 56 20.05 -37.43 -8.60
CA LEU A 56 19.76 -37.26 -10.04
C LEU A 56 18.29 -36.93 -10.35
N LYS A 57 17.34 -37.52 -9.61
CA LYS A 57 15.90 -37.27 -9.81
C LYS A 57 15.50 -35.91 -9.24
N ASN A 58 16.17 -35.47 -8.18
CA ASN A 58 15.98 -34.15 -7.61
C ASN A 58 16.55 -33.05 -8.52
N ASP A 59 17.69 -33.29 -9.17
CA ASP A 59 18.26 -32.35 -10.15
C ASP A 59 17.33 -32.14 -11.36
N ILE A 60 16.77 -33.22 -11.91
CA ILE A 60 15.80 -33.13 -13.01
C ILE A 60 14.57 -32.30 -12.60
N ASN A 61 14.02 -32.54 -11.41
CA ASN A 61 12.86 -31.81 -10.91
C ASN A 61 13.15 -30.31 -10.65
N VAL A 62 14.36 -29.96 -10.19
CA VAL A 62 14.76 -28.56 -9.98
C VAL A 62 14.95 -27.85 -11.31
N HIS A 63 15.58 -28.50 -12.29
CA HIS A 63 15.76 -27.93 -13.63
C HIS A 63 14.43 -27.76 -14.37
N GLU A 64 13.50 -28.72 -14.25
CA GLU A 64 12.15 -28.63 -14.82
C GLU A 64 11.35 -27.48 -14.18
N ALA A 65 11.33 -27.39 -12.85
CA ALA A 65 10.63 -26.31 -12.15
C ALA A 65 11.25 -24.92 -12.41
N LEU A 66 12.57 -24.84 -12.62
CA LEU A 66 13.23 -23.61 -13.03
C LEU A 66 12.85 -23.22 -14.47
N ALA A 67 12.77 -24.19 -15.39
CA ALA A 67 12.33 -23.94 -16.76
C ALA A 67 10.91 -23.38 -16.77
N ASP A 68 9.99 -23.93 -15.97
CA ASP A 68 8.63 -23.40 -15.81
C ASP A 68 8.61 -21.94 -15.31
N VAL A 69 9.46 -21.59 -14.34
CA VAL A 69 9.59 -20.22 -13.84
C VAL A 69 10.11 -19.28 -14.94
N LEU A 70 11.14 -19.71 -15.67
CA LEU A 70 11.76 -18.90 -16.73
C LEU A 70 10.83 -18.73 -17.94
N ASP A 71 10.04 -19.75 -18.29
CA ASP A 71 9.08 -19.67 -19.38
C ASP A 71 7.94 -18.71 -19.05
N VAL A 72 7.40 -18.78 -17.83
CA VAL A 72 6.40 -17.81 -17.38
C VAL A 72 6.99 -16.39 -17.33
N LEU A 73 8.20 -16.24 -16.79
CA LEU A 73 8.88 -14.94 -16.74
C LEU A 73 9.14 -14.38 -18.14
N LYS A 74 9.66 -15.19 -19.07
CA LYS A 74 9.94 -14.80 -20.45
C LYS A 74 8.67 -14.41 -21.19
N HIS A 75 7.59 -15.16 -21.02
CA HIS A 75 6.28 -14.81 -21.58
C HIS A 75 5.81 -13.46 -21.03
N MET A 76 5.91 -13.22 -19.71
CA MET A 76 5.53 -11.94 -19.11
C MET A 76 6.39 -10.77 -19.62
N LEU A 77 7.71 -10.94 -19.72
CA LEU A 77 8.61 -9.91 -20.25
C LEU A 77 8.40 -9.63 -21.74
N MET A 78 7.90 -10.60 -22.51
CA MET A 78 7.54 -10.44 -23.92
C MET A 78 6.20 -9.71 -24.10
N VAL A 79 5.20 -10.08 -23.30
CA VAL A 79 3.86 -9.47 -23.37
C VAL A 79 3.84 -8.07 -22.75
N TYR A 80 4.65 -7.82 -21.73
CA TYR A 80 4.78 -6.53 -21.05
C TYR A 80 6.23 -6.00 -21.14
N PRO A 81 6.64 -5.39 -22.27
CA PRO A 81 7.99 -4.88 -22.45
C PRO A 81 8.41 -3.86 -21.39
N VAL A 82 7.44 -3.14 -20.81
CA VAL A 82 7.67 -2.15 -19.75
C VAL A 82 8.21 -2.79 -18.45
N LEU A 83 7.98 -4.09 -18.25
CA LEU A 83 8.52 -4.84 -17.11
C LEU A 83 9.96 -5.32 -17.33
N GLN A 84 10.53 -5.14 -18.53
CA GLN A 84 11.92 -5.52 -18.80
C GLN A 84 12.88 -4.60 -18.03
N SER A 85 13.44 -5.14 -16.95
CA SER A 85 14.48 -4.49 -16.15
C SER A 85 15.76 -5.31 -16.21
N THR A 86 16.90 -4.63 -16.35
CA THR A 86 18.23 -5.25 -16.22
C THR A 86 18.39 -5.97 -14.89
N GLU A 87 17.74 -5.46 -13.84
CA GLU A 87 17.72 -6.08 -12.51
C GLU A 87 17.00 -7.43 -12.49
N ILE A 88 15.83 -7.54 -13.14
CA ILE A 88 15.09 -8.81 -13.23
C ILE A 88 15.90 -9.84 -14.01
N LEU A 89 16.53 -9.42 -15.11
CA LEU A 89 17.37 -10.30 -15.93
C LEU A 89 18.61 -10.78 -15.16
N LEU A 90 19.28 -9.89 -14.40
CA LEU A 90 20.43 -10.25 -13.57
C LEU A 90 20.04 -11.21 -12.43
N LYS A 91 18.90 -10.98 -11.76
CA LYS A 91 18.41 -11.88 -10.71
C LYS A 91 17.97 -13.24 -11.26
N ALA A 92 17.36 -13.27 -12.45
CA ALA A 92 17.02 -14.52 -13.14
C ALA A 92 18.29 -15.29 -13.56
N GLN A 93 19.31 -14.59 -14.07
CA GLN A 93 20.59 -15.20 -14.43
C GLN A 93 21.32 -15.77 -13.21
N ASN A 94 21.32 -15.04 -12.08
CA ASN A 94 21.90 -15.54 -10.83
C ASN A 94 21.18 -16.80 -10.33
N LEU A 95 19.84 -16.84 -10.44
CA LEU A 95 19.06 -18.02 -10.09
C LEU A 95 19.42 -19.23 -10.95
N VAL A 96 19.60 -19.02 -12.27
CA VAL A 96 20.06 -20.06 -13.20
C VAL A 96 21.45 -20.57 -12.83
N ASN A 97 22.39 -19.67 -12.56
CA ASN A 97 23.77 -20.03 -12.20
C ASN A 97 23.83 -20.81 -10.88
N LEU A 98 22.98 -20.46 -9.91
CA LEU A 98 22.88 -21.16 -8.63
C LEU A 98 22.23 -22.55 -8.79
N ALA A 99 21.20 -22.66 -9.63
CA ALA A 99 20.55 -23.93 -9.92
C ALA A 99 21.44 -24.90 -10.72
N GLN A 100 22.34 -24.38 -11.57
CA GLN A 100 23.37 -25.18 -12.25
C GLN A 100 24.49 -25.67 -11.29
N GLY A 101 24.62 -25.07 -10.10
CA GLY A 101 25.63 -25.39 -9.09
C GLY A 101 25.14 -26.20 -7.89
N CYS A 102 23.96 -26.82 -7.98
CA CYS A 102 23.24 -27.50 -6.88
C CYS A 102 23.94 -28.70 -6.23
N THR A 103 25.07 -29.18 -6.76
CA THR A 103 25.75 -30.41 -6.30
C THR A 103 26.45 -30.29 -4.94
N VAL A 104 26.51 -29.10 -4.32
CA VAL A 104 27.23 -28.91 -3.05
C VAL A 104 26.31 -28.37 -1.96
N SER A 105 26.05 -29.23 -0.97
CA SER A 105 25.36 -29.11 0.34
C SER A 105 25.27 -27.72 1.05
N GLY A 106 26.02 -26.70 0.62
CA GLY A 106 26.07 -25.37 1.23
C GLY A 106 25.15 -24.29 0.63
N LYS A 107 24.61 -24.43 -0.59
CA LYS A 107 23.93 -23.33 -1.32
C LYS A 107 22.39 -23.29 -1.26
N ARG A 108 21.77 -24.12 -0.40
CA ARG A 108 20.28 -24.20 -0.29
C ARG A 108 19.65 -22.88 0.17
N LYS A 109 20.34 -22.15 1.03
CA LYS A 109 19.90 -20.84 1.50
C LYS A 109 20.02 -19.80 0.38
N ASP A 110 21.09 -19.85 -0.39
CA ASP A 110 21.39 -18.93 -1.49
C ASP A 110 20.37 -19.04 -2.64
N ILE A 111 19.89 -20.26 -2.95
CA ILE A 111 18.83 -20.45 -3.96
C ILE A 111 17.51 -19.85 -3.47
N GLN A 112 17.13 -20.10 -2.21
CA GLN A 112 15.90 -19.55 -1.65
C GLN A 112 15.97 -18.01 -1.56
N GLU A 113 17.12 -17.46 -1.12
CA GLU A 113 17.37 -16.02 -1.12
C GLU A 113 17.31 -15.44 -2.55
N SER A 114 17.87 -16.13 -3.55
CA SER A 114 17.79 -15.69 -4.96
C SER A 114 16.39 -15.77 -5.55
N ILE A 115 15.56 -16.74 -5.15
CA ILE A 115 14.14 -16.82 -5.53
C ILE A 115 13.38 -15.63 -4.95
N ASP A 116 13.61 -15.34 -3.66
CA ASP A 116 12.96 -14.22 -2.98
C ASP A 116 13.40 -12.87 -3.59
N GLU A 117 14.69 -12.70 -3.91
CA GLU A 117 15.21 -11.51 -4.60
C GLU A 117 14.60 -11.31 -5.99
N LEU A 118 14.44 -12.38 -6.78
CA LEU A 118 13.79 -12.30 -8.08
C LEU A 118 12.31 -11.92 -7.93
N ALA A 119 11.61 -12.48 -6.94
CA ALA A 119 10.22 -12.14 -6.64
C ALA A 119 10.08 -10.67 -6.19
N ILE A 120 11.02 -10.14 -5.41
CA ILE A 120 11.08 -8.72 -5.01
C ILE A 120 11.29 -7.83 -6.23
N ALA A 121 12.33 -8.08 -7.03
CA ALA A 121 12.66 -7.26 -8.19
C ALA A 121 11.50 -7.21 -9.21
N PHE A 122 10.87 -8.36 -9.46
CA PHE A 122 9.70 -8.45 -10.31
C PHE A 122 8.50 -7.69 -9.71
N SER A 123 8.30 -7.80 -8.39
CA SER A 123 7.23 -7.13 -7.67
C SER A 123 7.30 -5.62 -7.76
N ILE A 124 8.50 -5.05 -7.60
CA ILE A 124 8.71 -3.60 -7.70
C ILE A 124 8.28 -3.11 -9.09
N ARG A 125 8.71 -3.77 -10.15
CA ARG A 125 8.40 -3.37 -11.54
C ARG A 125 6.93 -3.48 -11.89
N VAL A 126 6.27 -4.54 -11.42
CA VAL A 126 4.82 -4.68 -11.60
C VAL A 126 4.07 -3.57 -10.85
N SER A 127 4.52 -3.19 -9.65
CA SER A 127 3.91 -2.09 -8.90
C SER A 127 4.04 -0.77 -9.65
N GLU A 128 5.22 -0.46 -10.20
CA GLU A 128 5.46 0.73 -11.03
C GLU A 128 4.51 0.78 -12.24
N TYR A 129 4.31 -0.37 -12.90
CA TYR A 129 3.42 -0.49 -14.05
C TYR A 129 1.95 -0.27 -13.70
N VAL A 130 1.44 -0.99 -12.69
CA VAL A 130 0.02 -0.98 -12.30
C VAL A 130 -0.40 0.38 -11.73
N LEU A 131 0.50 1.06 -11.02
CA LEU A 131 0.19 2.33 -10.34
C LEU A 131 0.41 3.56 -11.24
N GLY A 132 0.88 3.39 -12.49
CA GLY A 132 0.99 4.45 -13.48
C GLY A 132 1.96 5.57 -13.10
N THR A 133 2.89 5.29 -12.19
CA THR A 133 3.89 6.24 -11.69
C THR A 133 5.21 6.02 -12.41
N SER A 134 5.42 6.70 -13.53
CA SER A 134 6.76 6.93 -14.09
C SER A 134 7.53 7.98 -13.26
N GLY A 135 7.46 7.89 -11.94
CA GLY A 135 8.00 8.86 -11.00
C GLY A 135 7.66 8.46 -9.56
N GLU A 136 8.65 7.86 -8.89
CA GLU A 136 8.80 7.81 -7.43
C GLU A 136 7.57 7.32 -6.65
N ILE A 137 7.30 6.01 -6.73
CA ILE A 137 6.82 5.32 -5.53
C ILE A 137 8.10 4.94 -4.78
N ASP A 138 8.48 5.78 -3.83
CA ASP A 138 9.52 5.47 -2.83
C ASP A 138 9.07 4.24 -2.01
N PHE A 139 9.29 3.05 -2.55
CA PHE A 139 9.30 1.79 -1.79
C PHE A 139 10.50 1.76 -0.83
N GLU A 140 11.43 2.71 -0.97
CA GLU A 140 12.49 3.04 -0.02
C GLU A 140 12.39 4.52 0.40
N PHE A 141 11.47 4.84 1.31
CA PHE A 141 11.67 6.00 2.19
C PHE A 141 12.00 5.49 3.58
N THR A 142 13.24 5.02 3.76
CA THR A 142 13.89 5.03 5.07
C THR A 142 14.57 6.40 5.20
N PRO A 143 13.98 7.38 5.92
CA PRO A 143 14.82 8.45 6.39
C PRO A 143 15.75 7.78 7.39
N SER A 144 17.00 7.58 6.97
CA SER A 144 18.10 7.33 7.88
C SER A 144 18.29 8.62 8.66
N ILE A 145 17.40 8.88 9.62
CA ILE A 145 17.67 9.82 10.71
C ILE A 145 18.74 9.12 11.53
N ASN A 146 19.97 9.41 11.15
CA ASN A 146 21.18 8.88 11.74
C ASN A 146 21.30 9.49 13.14
N VAL A 147 20.60 8.90 14.12
CA VAL A 147 20.83 9.22 15.53
C VAL A 147 22.17 8.60 15.89
N LYS A 148 23.24 9.38 15.71
CA LYS A 148 24.53 9.12 16.33
C LYS A 148 24.28 8.98 17.84
N LYS A 149 24.28 7.73 18.33
CA LYS A 149 24.52 7.46 19.74
C LYS A 149 25.95 7.91 20.05
N THR A 150 26.11 9.18 20.42
CA THR A 150 27.29 9.59 21.15
C THR A 150 27.05 9.24 22.61
N ASP A 151 27.70 8.17 23.06
CA ASP A 151 27.96 7.93 24.47
C ASP A 151 28.57 9.19 25.07
N ARG A 152 27.83 9.86 25.96
CA ARG A 152 28.41 10.80 26.91
C ARG A 152 27.98 10.43 28.30
N GLN A 153 29.01 10.13 29.09
CA GLN A 153 28.95 9.77 30.49
C GLN A 153 28.16 10.79 31.30
N VAL A 154 27.47 10.22 32.28
CA VAL A 154 26.64 10.83 33.30
C VAL A 154 27.36 11.95 34.04
N SER A 155 26.75 13.14 34.06
CA SER A 155 26.88 14.09 35.16
C SER A 155 25.62 14.97 35.25
N ASN A 156 24.98 14.95 36.41
CA ASN A 156 23.75 15.63 36.79
C ASN A 156 23.65 17.10 36.38
N THR A 157 22.48 17.53 35.89
CA THR A 157 21.70 18.71 36.33
C THR A 157 20.39 18.81 35.53
N SER A 158 19.42 19.50 36.11
CA SER A 158 17.98 19.54 35.83
C SER A 158 17.50 20.04 34.46
N SER A 159 16.32 19.53 34.07
CA SER A 159 15.29 20.05 33.14
C SER A 159 15.60 20.21 31.66
N THR A 160 15.11 19.30 30.82
CA THR A 160 14.13 19.50 29.70
C THR A 160 13.86 18.17 28.99
N SER A 161 12.67 18.01 28.43
CA SER A 161 12.12 16.81 27.79
C SER A 161 12.93 16.26 26.60
N ASP A 162 13.63 15.13 26.80
CA ASP A 162 14.33 14.42 25.72
C ASP A 162 13.44 13.34 25.06
N ALA A 163 13.22 13.56 23.75
CA ALA A 163 12.81 12.63 22.69
C ALA A 163 11.38 12.04 22.68
N LEU A 164 10.38 12.85 22.30
CA LEU A 164 9.19 12.33 21.63
C LEU A 164 9.37 12.48 20.11
N THR A 165 9.83 11.42 19.44
CA THR A 165 9.87 11.38 17.97
C THR A 165 8.43 11.21 17.45
N THR A 166 7.85 12.23 16.82
CA THR A 166 6.46 12.18 16.30
C THR A 166 6.27 11.06 15.28
N PHE A 167 7.27 10.80 14.45
CA PHE A 167 7.27 9.77 13.43
C PHE A 167 7.85 8.45 13.96
N GLY A 168 7.39 7.31 13.42
CA GLY A 168 7.93 5.99 13.78
C GLY A 168 7.52 5.45 15.16
N VAL A 169 6.70 6.16 15.92
CA VAL A 169 6.23 5.74 17.25
C VAL A 169 4.88 5.02 17.15
N PRO A 170 4.65 3.94 17.92
CA PRO A 170 3.35 3.27 17.98
C PRO A 170 2.22 4.25 18.31
N LEU A 171 1.12 4.17 17.57
CA LEU A 171 -0.02 5.08 17.70
C LEU A 171 -0.54 5.16 19.14
N ASP A 172 -0.67 4.03 19.81
CA ASP A 172 -1.12 3.96 21.21
C ASP A 172 -0.18 4.69 22.18
N GLN A 173 1.13 4.62 21.95
CA GLN A 173 2.12 5.29 22.79
C GLN A 173 2.09 6.80 22.57
N HIS A 174 2.01 7.24 21.31
CA HIS A 174 1.93 8.66 20.96
C HIS A 174 0.66 9.31 21.55
N LEU A 175 -0.48 8.63 21.49
CA LEU A 175 -1.74 9.14 22.04
C LEU A 175 -1.76 9.14 23.59
N LYS A 176 -1.17 8.13 24.23
CA LYS A 176 -1.01 8.13 25.69
C LYS A 176 -0.13 9.28 26.18
N ALA A 177 0.96 9.58 25.47
CA ALA A 177 1.87 10.66 25.81
C ALA A 177 1.24 12.06 25.64
N THR A 178 0.38 12.22 24.63
CA THR A 178 -0.28 13.50 24.31
C THR A 178 -1.63 13.68 25.00
N GLY A 179 -2.25 12.61 25.51
CA GLY A 179 -3.61 12.62 26.06
C GLY A 179 -4.70 12.84 25.00
N ALA A 180 -4.34 12.83 23.71
CA ALA A 180 -5.26 13.05 22.61
C ALA A 180 -5.96 11.75 22.18
N THR A 181 -7.15 11.87 21.56
CA THR A 181 -7.84 10.71 20.96
C THR A 181 -7.35 10.39 19.54
N ILE A 182 -6.86 11.40 18.83
CA ILE A 182 -6.33 11.34 17.46
C ILE A 182 -5.02 12.14 17.42
N PRO A 183 -3.99 11.72 16.68
CA PRO A 183 -2.70 12.42 16.66
C PRO A 183 -2.83 13.85 16.15
N HIS A 184 -2.19 14.80 16.82
CA HIS A 184 -2.26 16.22 16.44
C HIS A 184 -1.80 16.48 15.00
N ILE A 185 -0.79 15.76 14.53
CA ILE A 185 -0.32 15.82 13.14
C ILE A 185 -1.44 15.44 12.15
N VAL A 186 -2.24 14.41 12.46
CA VAL A 186 -3.36 13.99 11.62
C VAL A 186 -4.45 15.06 11.61
N THR A 187 -4.84 15.56 12.79
CA THR A 187 -5.88 16.58 12.92
C THR A 187 -5.51 17.87 12.21
N LYS A 188 -4.30 18.40 12.44
CA LYS A 188 -3.84 19.64 11.82
C LYS A 188 -3.71 19.53 10.30
N CYS A 189 -3.08 18.46 9.81
CA CYS A 189 -2.93 18.27 8.37
C CYS A 189 -4.28 18.18 7.66
N ILE A 190 -5.24 17.45 8.24
CA ILE A 190 -6.58 17.30 7.66
C ILE A 190 -7.35 18.61 7.67
N GLN A 191 -7.32 19.37 8.76
CA GLN A 191 -8.00 20.67 8.85
C GLN A 191 -7.51 21.63 7.76
N GLU A 192 -6.20 21.74 7.59
CA GLU A 192 -5.61 22.60 6.55
C GLU A 192 -5.95 22.15 5.12
N ILE A 193 -6.01 20.83 4.90
CA ILE A 193 -6.38 20.28 3.58
C ILE A 193 -7.88 20.47 3.33
N ASP A 194 -8.74 20.33 4.34
CA ASP A 194 -10.18 20.63 4.21
C ASP A 194 -10.42 22.11 3.88
N GLU A 195 -9.67 23.03 4.49
CA GLU A 195 -9.85 24.48 4.29
C GLU A 195 -9.29 24.99 2.96
N ARG A 196 -8.08 24.57 2.58
CA ARG A 196 -7.36 25.12 1.41
C ARG A 196 -7.11 24.12 0.29
N GLY A 197 -7.12 22.82 0.59
CA GLY A 197 -6.66 21.76 -0.29
C GLY A 197 -7.74 20.98 -1.02
N ILE A 198 -9.00 21.05 -0.57
CA ILE A 198 -10.07 20.12 -1.02
C ILE A 198 -10.38 20.21 -2.52
N LEU A 199 -10.20 21.40 -3.12
CA LEU A 199 -10.44 21.66 -4.54
C LEU A 199 -9.19 21.52 -5.42
N ILE A 200 -8.02 21.20 -4.83
CA ILE A 200 -6.78 21.09 -5.59
C ILE A 200 -6.79 19.81 -6.42
N LYS A 201 -6.56 19.96 -7.73
CA LYS A 201 -6.47 18.84 -8.68
C LYS A 201 -5.40 17.85 -8.25
N GLY A 202 -5.79 16.59 -8.10
CA GLY A 202 -4.91 15.50 -7.74
C GLY A 202 -4.40 15.58 -6.30
N ILE A 203 -5.10 16.23 -5.36
CA ILE A 203 -4.74 16.22 -3.94
C ILE A 203 -4.54 14.77 -3.45
N TYR A 204 -3.49 14.53 -2.64
CA TYR A 204 -2.96 13.21 -2.27
C TYR A 204 -2.30 12.38 -3.38
N ARG A 205 -2.66 12.55 -4.66
CA ARG A 205 -1.97 11.88 -5.78
C ARG A 205 -0.69 12.60 -6.18
N VAL A 206 -0.74 13.92 -6.33
CA VAL A 206 0.40 14.76 -6.73
C VAL A 206 1.36 14.92 -5.56
N SER A 207 2.63 14.61 -5.80
CA SER A 207 3.68 14.79 -4.82
C SER A 207 4.04 16.27 -4.63
N GLY A 208 4.13 16.70 -3.37
CA GLY A 208 4.73 17.99 -3.01
C GLY A 208 6.27 17.96 -3.17
N VAL A 209 6.87 19.15 -3.19
CA VAL A 209 8.33 19.32 -3.28
C VAL A 209 9.03 18.62 -2.11
N LYS A 210 9.90 17.64 -2.41
CA LYS A 210 10.55 16.75 -1.42
C LYS A 210 11.24 17.51 -0.27
N SER A 211 12.07 18.50 -0.59
CA SER A 211 12.76 19.32 0.42
C SER A 211 11.81 20.03 1.39
N LYS A 212 10.62 20.44 0.93
CA LYS A 212 9.60 21.06 1.79
C LYS A 212 8.89 20.02 2.68
N VAL A 213 8.70 18.80 2.18
CA VAL A 213 8.14 17.68 2.96
C VAL A 213 9.08 17.33 4.11
N GLU A 214 10.37 17.17 3.81
CA GLU A 214 11.41 16.87 4.82
C GLU A 214 11.51 17.97 5.88
N LYS A 215 11.51 19.24 5.46
CA LYS A 215 11.50 20.37 6.38
C LYS A 215 10.27 20.34 7.30
N LEU A 216 9.09 20.12 6.74
CA LEU A 216 7.86 20.08 7.55
C LEU A 216 7.84 18.89 8.52
N CYS A 217 8.41 17.75 8.14
CA CYS A 217 8.59 16.63 9.07
C CYS A 217 9.47 17.01 10.26
N GLN A 218 10.60 17.69 10.02
CA GLN A 218 11.49 18.17 11.10
C GLN A 218 10.78 19.20 11.99
N GLU A 219 9.96 20.08 11.42
CA GLU A 219 9.14 21.03 12.17
C GLU A 219 8.14 20.30 13.10
N PHE A 220 7.51 19.21 12.63
CA PHE A 220 6.63 18.37 13.47
C PHE A 220 7.36 17.57 14.55
N GLU A 221 8.62 17.21 14.35
CA GLU A 221 9.45 16.58 15.39
C GLU A 221 9.91 17.60 16.43
N THR A 222 10.22 18.83 16.01
CA THR A 222 10.77 19.87 16.89
C THR A 222 9.68 20.58 17.68
N TYR A 223 8.59 20.98 17.02
CA TYR A 223 7.56 21.85 17.59
C TYR A 223 6.26 21.10 17.91
N GLY A 224 6.11 19.84 17.48
CA GLY A 224 4.96 19.00 17.77
C GLY A 224 3.63 19.65 17.37
N CYS A 225 2.78 19.94 18.36
CA CYS A 225 1.48 20.58 18.15
C CYS A 225 1.55 22.08 17.84
N SER A 226 2.72 22.73 17.87
CA SER A 226 2.87 24.18 17.64
C SER A 226 3.24 24.54 16.20
N VAL A 227 3.36 23.57 15.28
CA VAL A 227 3.68 23.82 13.87
C VAL A 227 2.59 24.66 13.19
N ASN A 228 3.02 25.66 12.42
CA ASN A 228 2.17 26.49 11.57
C ASN A 228 2.18 25.97 10.12
N LEU A 229 1.00 25.74 9.55
CA LEU A 229 0.83 25.17 8.22
C LEU A 229 0.31 26.19 7.18
N SER A 230 0.02 27.42 7.59
CA SER A 230 -0.63 28.45 6.77
C SER A 230 0.13 28.74 5.47
N ASP A 231 1.47 28.81 5.54
CA ASP A 231 2.34 29.12 4.40
C ASP A 231 2.76 27.88 3.58
N VAL A 232 2.33 26.69 4.00
CA VAL A 232 2.69 25.45 3.35
C VAL A 232 1.65 25.09 2.28
N HIS A 233 2.13 24.65 1.11
CA HIS A 233 1.28 24.19 0.02
C HIS A 233 0.56 22.88 0.40
N PRO A 234 -0.77 22.72 0.15
CA PRO A 234 -1.51 21.55 0.62
C PRO A 234 -0.99 20.19 0.13
N ASN A 235 -0.41 20.09 -1.08
CA ASN A 235 0.24 18.85 -1.54
C ASN A 235 1.44 18.42 -0.66
N VAL A 236 2.16 19.36 -0.05
CA VAL A 236 3.24 19.06 0.89
C VAL A 236 2.65 18.51 2.20
N ILE A 237 1.58 19.13 2.70
CA ILE A 237 0.85 18.69 3.90
C ILE A 237 0.27 17.28 3.70
N ALA A 238 -0.34 17.03 2.54
CA ALA A 238 -0.87 15.73 2.14
C ALA A 238 0.21 14.65 2.11
N ASN A 239 1.40 14.98 1.62
CA ASN A 239 2.55 14.08 1.63
C ASN A 239 3.04 13.76 3.04
N VAL A 240 3.14 14.76 3.92
CA VAL A 240 3.51 14.55 5.33
C VAL A 240 2.49 13.67 6.04
N LEU A 241 1.19 13.87 5.81
CA LEU A 241 0.14 13.01 6.38
C LEU A 241 0.29 11.55 5.92
N LYS A 242 0.48 11.32 4.61
CA LYS A 242 0.72 9.97 4.07
C LYS A 242 1.98 9.34 4.67
N LEU A 243 3.05 10.12 4.79
CA LEU A 243 4.32 9.67 5.36
C LEU A 243 4.18 9.26 6.82
N TYR A 244 3.49 10.06 7.63
CA TYR A 244 3.18 9.73 9.02
C TYR A 244 2.48 8.38 9.15
N LEU A 245 1.42 8.15 8.38
CA LEU A 245 0.65 6.89 8.41
C LEU A 245 1.48 5.69 7.94
N ARG A 246 2.37 5.89 6.96
CA ARG A 246 3.27 4.87 6.44
C ARG A 246 4.32 4.46 7.48
N GLN A 247 4.84 5.41 8.24
CA GLN A 247 5.90 5.19 9.23
C GLN A 247 5.40 4.61 10.56
N LEU A 248 4.09 4.49 10.77
CA LEU A 248 3.58 3.80 11.96
C LEU A 248 4.13 2.36 12.02
N PRO A 249 4.68 1.91 13.17
CA PRO A 249 5.18 0.53 13.31
C PRO A 249 4.13 -0.53 13.01
N GLN A 250 2.87 -0.22 13.30
CA GLN A 250 1.71 -1.01 12.93
C GLN A 250 0.87 -0.21 11.93
N PRO A 251 0.40 -0.82 10.82
CA PRO A 251 -0.49 -0.12 9.88
C PRO A 251 -1.76 0.32 10.59
N LEU A 252 -2.39 1.36 10.05
CA LEU A 252 -3.55 1.97 10.68
C LEU A 252 -4.71 0.96 10.84
N PHE A 253 -4.90 0.06 9.88
CA PHE A 253 -5.89 -1.04 9.96
C PHE A 253 -5.40 -2.29 10.71
N THR A 254 -4.21 -2.24 11.31
CA THR A 254 -3.54 -3.34 12.01
C THR A 254 -3.17 -4.54 11.15
N PHE A 255 -2.11 -5.26 11.53
CA PHE A 255 -1.72 -6.50 10.85
C PHE A 255 -2.71 -7.64 11.10
N GLN A 256 -3.40 -7.63 12.25
CA GLN A 256 -4.33 -8.69 12.66
C GLN A 256 -5.57 -8.75 11.76
N LEU A 257 -6.13 -7.59 11.40
CA LEU A 257 -7.36 -7.54 10.59
C LEU A 257 -7.09 -7.60 9.08
N TYR A 258 -5.84 -7.45 8.65
CA TYR A 258 -5.48 -7.47 7.23
C TYR A 258 -6.07 -8.68 6.49
N PRO A 259 -5.93 -9.95 6.95
CA PRO A 259 -6.43 -11.10 6.19
C PRO A 259 -7.96 -11.10 6.06
N GLU A 260 -8.68 -10.69 7.11
CA GLU A 260 -10.14 -10.61 7.10
C GLU A 260 -10.62 -9.51 6.15
N LEU A 261 -9.97 -8.34 6.15
CA LEU A 261 -10.27 -7.25 5.23
C LEU A 261 -10.03 -7.64 3.78
N ILE A 262 -8.88 -8.27 3.46
CA ILE A 262 -8.62 -8.71 2.08
C ILE A 262 -9.60 -9.79 1.63
N LYS A 263 -9.98 -10.72 2.52
CA LYS A 263 -11.00 -11.74 2.21
C LYS A 263 -12.33 -11.08 1.87
N LEU A 264 -12.74 -10.06 2.62
CA LEU A 264 -13.96 -9.31 2.34
C LEU A 264 -13.89 -8.61 0.97
N ALA A 265 -12.76 -8.00 0.62
CA ALA A 265 -12.60 -7.37 -0.70
C ALA A 265 -12.68 -8.38 -1.85
N LYS A 266 -12.11 -9.57 -1.67
CA LYS A 266 -12.17 -10.65 -2.68
C LYS A 266 -13.59 -11.16 -2.90
N ASN A 267 -14.39 -11.20 -1.84
CA ASN A 267 -15.77 -11.68 -1.88
C ASN A 267 -16.78 -10.56 -2.15
N TRP A 268 -16.32 -9.31 -2.33
CA TRP A 268 -17.21 -8.19 -2.58
C TRP A 268 -17.86 -8.34 -3.96
N PRO A 269 -19.21 -8.38 -4.07
CA PRO A 269 -19.86 -8.60 -5.36
C PRO A 269 -19.59 -7.44 -6.32
N CYS A 270 -19.31 -7.73 -7.60
CA CYS A 270 -19.14 -6.70 -8.64
C CYS A 270 -20.44 -5.91 -8.88
N THR A 271 -21.59 -6.58 -8.81
CA THR A 271 -22.93 -5.98 -8.90
C THR A 271 -23.78 -6.46 -7.73
N PRO A 272 -23.62 -5.87 -6.54
CA PRO A 272 -24.33 -6.34 -5.36
C PRO A 272 -25.81 -5.97 -5.46
N THR A 273 -26.69 -6.91 -5.14
CA THR A 273 -28.10 -6.58 -4.88
C THR A 273 -28.18 -5.72 -3.60
N LYS A 274 -29.29 -4.96 -3.42
CA LYS A 274 -29.45 -4.09 -2.24
C LYS A 274 -29.24 -4.83 -0.91
N ASP A 275 -29.63 -6.09 -0.82
CA ASP A 275 -29.49 -6.89 0.40
C ASP A 275 -28.06 -7.43 0.59
N GLN A 276 -27.38 -7.81 -0.50
CA GLN A 276 -25.96 -8.18 -0.46
C GLN A 276 -25.08 -6.99 -0.08
N SER A 277 -25.34 -5.79 -0.63
CA SER A 277 -24.62 -4.57 -0.24
C SER A 277 -24.75 -4.31 1.25
N LYS A 278 -25.96 -4.42 1.82
CA LYS A 278 -26.18 -4.22 3.26
C LYS A 278 -25.41 -5.23 4.09
N HIS A 279 -25.45 -6.51 3.74
CA HIS A 279 -24.71 -7.56 4.44
C HIS A 279 -23.20 -7.29 4.43
N CYS A 280 -22.63 -6.99 3.25
CA CYS A 280 -21.19 -6.71 3.14
C CYS A 280 -20.78 -5.42 3.88
N ILE A 281 -21.64 -4.39 3.92
CA ILE A 281 -21.40 -3.17 4.71
C ILE A 281 -21.43 -3.48 6.22
N GLU A 282 -22.35 -4.33 6.68
CA GLU A 282 -22.40 -4.74 8.09
C GLU A 282 -21.17 -5.57 8.49
N GLU A 283 -20.75 -6.47 7.61
CA GLU A 283 -19.51 -7.24 7.79
C GLU A 283 -18.30 -6.31 7.88
N LEU A 284 -18.18 -5.33 6.96
CA LEU A 284 -17.14 -4.30 7.00
C LEU A 284 -17.18 -3.51 8.32
N ARG A 285 -18.37 -3.11 8.78
CA ARG A 285 -18.53 -2.40 10.05
C ARG A 285 -18.08 -3.26 11.23
N SER A 286 -18.44 -4.54 11.26
CA SER A 286 -18.01 -5.49 12.27
C SER A 286 -16.49 -5.60 12.34
N LEU A 287 -15.82 -5.69 11.18
CA LEU A 287 -14.35 -5.70 11.11
C LEU A 287 -13.74 -4.40 11.63
N LEU A 288 -14.29 -3.24 11.24
CA LEU A 288 -13.82 -1.94 11.75
C LEU A 288 -13.98 -1.83 13.26
N ASN A 289 -15.06 -2.36 13.84
CA ASN A 289 -15.30 -2.34 15.28
C ASN A 289 -14.34 -3.23 16.08
N LYS A 290 -13.65 -4.18 15.44
CA LYS A 290 -12.57 -4.96 16.06
C LYS A 290 -11.26 -4.17 16.20
N LEU A 291 -11.13 -3.01 15.55
CA LEU A 291 -9.93 -2.17 15.68
C LEU A 291 -9.77 -1.66 17.12
N PRO A 292 -8.52 -1.51 17.60
CA PRO A 292 -8.25 -0.79 18.85
C PRO A 292 -8.86 0.62 18.80
N LYS A 293 -9.33 1.12 19.96
CA LYS A 293 -10.07 2.40 20.04
C LYS A 293 -9.32 3.57 19.38
N CYS A 294 -8.01 3.67 19.62
CA CYS A 294 -7.11 4.67 19.04
C CYS A 294 -7.06 4.60 17.49
N HIS A 295 -6.90 3.38 16.98
CA HIS A 295 -6.88 3.10 15.54
C HIS A 295 -8.23 3.41 14.90
N TYR A 296 -9.33 2.94 15.50
CA TYR A 296 -10.68 3.19 15.01
C TYR A 296 -10.99 4.69 14.92
N ALA A 297 -10.67 5.47 15.97
CA ALA A 297 -10.89 6.91 15.98
C ALA A 297 -10.10 7.61 14.87
N THR A 298 -8.85 7.21 14.66
CA THR A 298 -7.97 7.78 13.63
C THR A 298 -8.42 7.38 12.22
N VAL A 299 -8.77 6.10 12.00
CA VAL A 299 -9.37 5.61 10.73
C VAL A 299 -10.62 6.39 10.41
N ARG A 300 -11.56 6.49 11.36
CA ARG A 300 -12.81 7.22 11.17
C ARG A 300 -12.56 8.65 10.72
N PHE A 301 -11.66 9.35 11.39
CA PHE A 301 -11.38 10.76 11.10
C PHE A 301 -10.79 10.95 9.69
N ILE A 302 -9.82 10.12 9.32
CA ILE A 302 -9.20 10.13 7.97
C ILE A 302 -10.22 9.77 6.89
N MET A 303 -10.98 8.68 7.08
CA MET A 303 -11.92 8.20 6.07
C MET A 303 -13.08 9.17 5.84
N GLN A 304 -13.53 9.88 6.88
CA GLN A 304 -14.51 10.95 6.74
C GLN A 304 -13.96 12.16 5.98
N HIS A 305 -12.68 12.50 6.17
CA HIS A 305 -12.01 13.52 5.38
C HIS A 305 -11.88 13.11 3.91
N LEU A 306 -11.42 11.89 3.64
CA LEU A 306 -11.29 11.37 2.27
C LEU A 306 -12.64 11.30 1.55
N LYS A 307 -13.74 11.03 2.28
CA LYS A 307 -15.09 11.12 1.71
C LYS A 307 -15.43 12.56 1.26
N ARG A 308 -15.11 13.58 2.06
CA ARG A 308 -15.31 14.99 1.65
C ARG A 308 -14.50 15.35 0.42
N VAL A 309 -13.24 14.89 0.34
CA VAL A 309 -12.40 15.07 -0.85
C VAL A 309 -13.03 14.39 -2.06
N ALA A 310 -13.49 13.15 -1.91
CA ALA A 310 -14.14 12.40 -2.98
C ALA A 310 -15.46 13.05 -3.46
N ASP A 311 -16.18 13.73 -2.57
CA ASP A 311 -17.41 14.47 -2.93
C ASP A 311 -17.14 15.69 -3.82
N GLN A 312 -15.89 16.14 -3.90
CA GLN A 312 -15.44 17.21 -4.82
C GLN A 312 -14.71 16.66 -6.06
N ASN A 313 -14.92 15.38 -6.40
CA ASN A 313 -14.25 14.71 -7.53
C ASN A 313 -14.37 15.46 -8.85
N GLU A 314 -15.48 16.15 -9.12
CA GLU A 314 -15.68 16.94 -10.34
C GLU A 314 -14.65 18.06 -10.52
N VAL A 315 -14.08 18.56 -9.42
CA VAL A 315 -13.08 19.65 -9.44
C VAL A 315 -11.67 19.12 -9.23
N ASN A 316 -11.48 18.24 -8.24
CA ASN A 316 -10.17 17.77 -7.84
C ASN A 316 -9.70 16.48 -8.56
N ASN A 317 -10.57 15.82 -9.34
CA ASN A 317 -10.30 14.56 -10.04
C ASN A 317 -9.86 13.38 -9.15
N MET A 318 -10.26 13.40 -7.88
CA MET A 318 -9.95 12.36 -6.90
C MET A 318 -11.20 11.57 -6.51
N SER A 319 -11.52 10.53 -7.28
CA SER A 319 -12.59 9.58 -6.97
C SER A 319 -12.25 8.72 -5.75
N PRO A 320 -13.24 8.05 -5.10
CA PRO A 320 -12.97 7.09 -4.04
C PRO A 320 -11.97 5.99 -4.47
N GLY A 321 -12.03 5.56 -5.73
CA GLY A 321 -11.08 4.59 -6.30
C GLY A 321 -9.66 5.15 -6.39
N ASN A 322 -9.51 6.39 -6.89
CA ASN A 322 -8.20 7.06 -6.97
C ASN A 322 -7.58 7.26 -5.58
N LEU A 323 -8.39 7.65 -4.59
CA LEU A 323 -7.96 7.76 -3.20
C LEU A 323 -7.64 6.40 -2.60
N GLY A 324 -8.39 5.35 -2.95
CA GLY A 324 -8.13 3.96 -2.58
C GLY A 324 -6.76 3.49 -3.04
N ILE A 325 -6.36 3.80 -4.28
CA ILE A 325 -5.03 3.47 -4.82
C ILE A 325 -3.91 4.12 -4.01
N VAL A 326 -4.08 5.40 -3.62
CA VAL A 326 -3.07 6.14 -2.86
C VAL A 326 -2.99 5.67 -1.40
N PHE A 327 -4.14 5.49 -0.75
CA PHE A 327 -4.20 5.18 0.68
C PHE A 327 -4.13 3.69 0.99
N GLY A 328 -4.51 2.80 0.07
CA GLY A 328 -4.44 1.34 0.20
C GLY A 328 -3.13 0.84 0.81
N PRO A 329 -1.99 0.99 0.10
CA PRO A 329 -0.67 0.58 0.61
C PRO A 329 -0.19 1.43 1.80
N THR A 330 -0.75 2.63 1.99
CA THR A 330 -0.38 3.52 3.11
C THR A 330 -0.97 3.04 4.44
N VAL A 331 -2.21 2.55 4.43
CA VAL A 331 -2.96 2.21 5.66
C VAL A 331 -3.10 0.71 5.92
N LEU A 332 -2.85 -0.12 4.90
CA LEU A 332 -2.82 -1.58 4.96
C LEU A 332 -1.44 -2.08 4.56
N ARG A 333 -0.83 -2.94 5.38
CA ARG A 333 0.46 -3.57 5.08
C ARG A 333 0.45 -5.03 5.53
N LEU A 334 1.15 -5.88 4.79
CA LEU A 334 1.43 -7.26 5.19
C LEU A 334 2.58 -7.29 6.21
N LYS A 335 2.50 -8.18 7.21
CA LYS A 335 3.56 -8.31 8.23
C LYS A 335 4.85 -8.92 7.67
N ASP A 336 4.73 -9.83 6.69
CA ASP A 336 5.86 -10.46 6.02
C ASP A 336 6.00 -9.95 4.58
N THR A 337 6.93 -9.03 4.37
CA THR A 337 7.30 -8.54 3.04
C THR A 337 7.93 -9.63 2.17
N ARG A 338 8.32 -10.79 2.74
CA ARG A 338 8.98 -11.90 2.03
C ARG A 338 8.08 -12.61 1.01
N SER A 339 6.76 -12.39 1.07
CA SER A 339 5.81 -12.88 0.07
C SER A 339 5.43 -11.77 -0.91
N CYS A 340 6.40 -11.16 -1.61
CA CYS A 340 6.21 -9.93 -2.38
C CYS A 340 5.10 -10.05 -3.44
N LEU A 341 5.00 -11.19 -4.12
CA LEU A 341 3.94 -11.45 -5.10
C LEU A 341 2.54 -11.53 -4.48
N ASN A 342 2.41 -11.95 -3.21
CA ASN A 342 1.12 -11.86 -2.49
C ASN A 342 0.76 -10.41 -2.23
N SER A 343 1.74 -9.59 -1.85
CA SER A 343 1.53 -8.16 -1.60
C SER A 343 1.02 -7.44 -2.86
N LEU A 344 1.53 -7.80 -4.05
CA LEU A 344 1.07 -7.25 -5.34
C LEU A 344 -0.38 -7.59 -5.66
N LEU A 345 -0.71 -8.88 -5.58
CA LEU A 345 -2.06 -9.35 -5.86
C LEU A 345 -3.05 -8.75 -4.85
N ASP A 346 -2.60 -8.55 -3.61
CA ASP A 346 -3.41 -7.89 -2.61
C ASP A 346 -3.45 -6.36 -2.75
N THR A 347 -2.58 -5.70 -3.52
CA THR A 347 -2.57 -4.23 -3.61
C THR A 347 -3.85 -3.69 -4.25
N VAL A 348 -4.40 -4.43 -5.23
CA VAL A 348 -5.72 -4.15 -5.82
C VAL A 348 -6.82 -4.28 -4.77
N HIS A 349 -6.77 -5.32 -3.94
CA HIS A 349 -7.74 -5.55 -2.87
C HIS A 349 -7.60 -4.57 -1.70
N GLN A 350 -6.39 -4.13 -1.36
CA GLN A 350 -6.13 -3.07 -0.39
C GLN A 350 -6.77 -1.76 -0.84
N SER A 351 -6.54 -1.39 -2.11
CA SER A 351 -7.12 -0.21 -2.72
C SER A 351 -8.64 -0.28 -2.71
N ARG A 352 -9.19 -1.47 -3.03
CA ARG A 352 -10.63 -1.72 -3.01
C ARG A 352 -11.24 -1.60 -1.60
N ILE A 353 -10.60 -2.14 -0.56
CA ILE A 353 -11.10 -1.97 0.82
C ILE A 353 -11.15 -0.50 1.20
N VAL A 354 -10.09 0.26 0.92
CA VAL A 354 -10.06 1.68 1.26
C VAL A 354 -11.13 2.45 0.48
N GLU A 355 -11.29 2.18 -0.81
CA GLU A 355 -12.37 2.75 -1.63
C GLU A 355 -13.75 2.48 -1.03
N LEU A 356 -14.03 1.24 -0.61
CA LEU A 356 -15.30 0.85 0.00
C LEU A 356 -15.54 1.57 1.33
N VAL A 357 -14.51 1.67 2.17
CA VAL A 357 -14.58 2.40 3.44
C VAL A 357 -14.83 3.88 3.22
N ILE A 358 -14.20 4.50 2.22
CA ILE A 358 -14.43 5.90 1.85
C ILE A 358 -15.87 6.06 1.35
N THR A 359 -16.29 5.26 0.37
CA THR A 359 -17.61 5.33 -0.27
C THR A 359 -18.73 5.22 0.76
N HIS A 360 -18.60 4.28 1.70
CA HIS A 360 -19.60 4.03 2.74
C HIS A 360 -19.27 4.69 4.08
N ALA A 361 -18.33 5.65 4.14
CA ALA A 361 -17.87 6.26 5.39
C ALA A 361 -19.02 6.88 6.20
N SER A 362 -19.99 7.50 5.53
CA SER A 362 -21.18 8.07 6.17
C SER A 362 -21.96 7.03 6.96
N VAL A 363 -22.18 5.85 6.37
CA VAL A 363 -22.96 4.74 6.95
C VAL A 363 -22.15 3.94 7.98
N LEU A 364 -20.87 3.68 7.70
CA LEU A 364 -19.97 2.90 8.56
C LEU A 364 -19.69 3.62 9.88
N PHE A 365 -19.51 4.93 9.83
CA PHE A 365 -19.15 5.75 10.99
C PHE A 365 -20.31 6.57 11.56
N THR A 366 -21.56 6.29 11.16
CA THR A 366 -22.74 6.92 11.77
C THR A 366 -22.72 6.63 13.27
N ASN A 367 -22.77 7.67 14.09
CA ASN A 367 -22.85 7.51 15.54
C ASN A 367 -24.15 6.77 15.91
N LEU A 368 -24.05 5.64 16.62
CA LEU A 368 -25.11 5.16 17.51
C LEU A 368 -25.30 6.10 18.73
N ARG A 369 -25.27 7.42 18.53
CA ARG A 369 -25.56 8.44 19.56
C ARG A 369 -27.04 8.83 19.59
N LYS A 370 -27.95 7.85 19.42
CA LYS A 370 -29.39 8.00 19.67
C LYS A 370 -29.98 6.77 20.39
N ALA A 371 -29.29 6.26 21.41
CA ALA A 371 -29.83 5.22 22.27
C ALA A 371 -29.29 5.33 23.71
N SER A 372 -29.48 6.49 24.35
CA SER A 372 -29.42 6.66 25.81
C SER A 372 -29.75 8.12 26.16
N ASN A 373 -30.98 8.53 25.88
CA ASN A 373 -31.66 9.67 26.52
C ASN A 373 -33.15 9.51 26.24
N SER A 374 -33.77 8.58 26.95
CA SER A 374 -35.19 8.55 27.30
C SER A 374 -35.31 7.84 28.63
#